data_AF-A0A554KAG0-F1
#
_entry.id   AF-A0A554KAG0-F1
#
_cell.length_a   1.000
_cell.length_b   1.000
_cell.length_c   1.000
_cell.angle_alpha   90.00
_cell.angle_beta   90.00
_cell.angle_gamma   90.00
#
_symmetry.space_group_name_H-M   'P 1'
#
loop_
_entity.id
_entity.type
_entity.pdbx_description
1 polymer ?
#
loop_
_entity_poly.entity_id
_entity_poly.type
_entity_poly.pdbx_seq_one_letter_code
_entity_poly.pdbx_strand_id
1 'polypeptide(L)'
;MKHPKKHRKRVIRHAEKGSLVKGYLEKKDRKGFELLLPRYREVIGDSSGIYALYKRKKLYYVGIAQNLLGRVEHHTRGKHKNRWDKVSFFVIDKHRYSKDIETIILRIAEPRGNGTRGKFEKHYELQDKLHKIQREMKDLIKRI
;
A
#
# COMPACT_ATOMS: atom_id res chain seq x y z
N MET A 1 -0.67 -40.36 -45.68
CA MET A 1 0.00 -39.17 -45.12
C MET A 1 -0.62 -38.81 -43.77
N LYS A 2 0.14 -38.84 -42.67
CA LYS A 2 -0.33 -38.45 -41.33
C LYS A 2 0.17 -37.03 -41.03
N HIS A 3 -0.74 -36.06 -40.87
CA HIS A 3 -0.37 -34.71 -40.44
C HIS A 3 -0.05 -34.69 -38.93
N PRO A 4 1.03 -34.02 -38.49
CA PRO A 4 1.33 -33.92 -37.07
C PRO A 4 0.40 -32.90 -36.40
N LYS A 5 -0.30 -33.32 -35.36
CA LYS A 5 -1.09 -32.44 -34.50
C LYS A 5 -0.17 -31.53 -33.70
N LYS A 6 -0.02 -30.26 -34.12
CA LYS A 6 0.68 -29.21 -33.35
C LYS A 6 0.07 -29.11 -31.95
N HIS A 7 0.83 -29.52 -30.93
CA HIS A 7 0.48 -29.24 -29.54
C HIS A 7 0.59 -27.73 -29.32
N ARG A 8 -0.56 -27.05 -29.23
CA ARG A 8 -0.61 -25.67 -28.76
C ARG A 8 -0.15 -25.67 -27.30
N LYS A 9 1.06 -25.17 -27.04
CA LYS A 9 1.53 -24.88 -25.68
C LYS A 9 0.48 -23.98 -25.03
N ARG A 10 -0.17 -24.48 -23.98
CA ARG A 10 -1.13 -23.71 -23.18
C ARG A 10 -0.34 -22.61 -22.47
N VAL A 11 -0.47 -21.36 -22.92
CA VAL A 11 0.11 -20.20 -22.24
C VAL A 11 -0.59 -20.09 -20.88
N ILE A 12 0.09 -20.51 -19.82
CA ILE A 12 -0.37 -20.30 -18.45
C ILE A 12 -0.25 -18.80 -18.21
N ARG A 13 -1.35 -18.06 -18.34
CA ARG A 13 -1.42 -16.68 -17.86
C ARG A 13 -1.39 -16.73 -16.34
N HIS A 14 -0.22 -16.50 -15.74
CA HIS A 14 -0.18 -16.21 -14.31
C HIS A 14 -1.01 -14.94 -14.09
N ALA A 15 -2.05 -15.03 -13.27
CA ALA A 15 -2.78 -13.84 -12.87
C ALA A 15 -1.78 -12.88 -12.18
N GLU A 16 -1.64 -11.66 -12.70
CA GLU A 16 -0.78 -10.64 -12.10
C GLU A 16 -1.24 -10.24 -10.69
N LYS A 17 -2.54 -10.45 -10.39
CA LYS A 17 -3.13 -10.25 -9.08
C LYS A 17 -2.51 -11.23 -8.06
N GLY A 18 -1.95 -10.68 -6.98
CA GLY A 18 -1.20 -11.45 -5.98
C GLY A 18 0.32 -11.49 -6.23
N SER A 19 0.83 -10.80 -7.26
CA SER A 19 2.27 -10.63 -7.46
C SER A 19 2.93 -9.75 -6.39
N LEU A 20 2.17 -8.78 -5.85
CA LEU A 20 2.64 -7.80 -4.86
C LEU A 20 2.19 -8.16 -3.43
N VAL A 21 0.88 -8.27 -3.20
CA VAL A 21 0.31 -8.62 -1.89
C VAL A 21 0.18 -10.14 -1.80
N LYS A 22 0.91 -10.76 -0.86
CA LYS A 22 0.96 -12.22 -0.68
C LYS A 22 0.03 -12.74 0.40
N GLY A 23 -0.44 -11.85 1.26
CA GLY A 23 -1.38 -12.16 2.32
C GLY A 23 -1.90 -10.87 2.95
N TYR A 24 -3.07 -10.94 3.58
CA TYR A 24 -3.65 -9.78 4.23
C TYR A 24 -4.56 -10.18 5.38
N LEU A 25 -4.64 -9.31 6.39
CA LEU A 25 -5.67 -9.33 7.42
C LEU A 25 -6.23 -7.92 7.52
N GLU A 26 -7.55 -7.77 7.53
CA GLU A 26 -8.16 -6.45 7.56
C GLU A 26 -8.98 -6.21 8.83
N LYS A 27 -8.88 -4.96 9.33
CA LYS A 27 -9.79 -4.37 10.32
C LYS A 27 -9.94 -5.18 11.62
N LYS A 28 -8.90 -5.90 12.01
CA LYS A 28 -8.86 -6.69 13.25
C LYS A 28 -8.86 -5.74 14.45
N ASP A 29 -9.65 -6.08 15.46
CA ASP A 29 -9.77 -5.25 16.65
C ASP A 29 -8.45 -5.19 17.43
N ARG A 30 -8.07 -3.99 17.88
CA ARG A 30 -6.83 -3.76 18.63
C ARG A 30 -6.74 -4.66 19.86
N LYS A 31 -7.83 -4.75 20.63
CA LYS A 31 -7.88 -5.58 21.84
C LYS A 31 -7.64 -7.05 21.48
N GLY A 32 -8.31 -7.56 20.45
CA GLY A 32 -8.11 -8.93 19.98
C GLY A 32 -6.68 -9.18 19.51
N PHE A 33 -6.09 -8.23 18.78
CA PHE A 33 -4.68 -8.30 18.38
C PHE A 33 -3.73 -8.34 19.59
N GLU A 34 -3.94 -7.47 20.58
CA GLU A 34 -3.11 -7.42 21.80
C GLU A 34 -3.20 -8.70 22.62
N LEU A 35 -4.42 -9.25 22.81
CA LEU A 35 -4.62 -10.49 23.55
C LEU A 35 -4.04 -11.71 22.84
N LEU A 36 -4.12 -11.75 21.50
CA LEU A 36 -3.75 -12.91 20.69
C LEU A 36 -2.42 -12.73 19.96
N LEU A 37 -1.56 -11.81 20.39
CA LEU A 37 -0.31 -11.48 19.70
C LEU A 37 0.56 -12.71 19.35
N PRO A 38 0.73 -13.72 20.24
CA PRO A 38 1.45 -14.94 19.88
C PRO A 38 0.81 -15.70 18.70
N ARG A 39 -0.52 -15.76 18.62
CA ARG A 39 -1.27 -16.39 17.52
C ARG A 39 -1.15 -15.60 16.22
N TYR A 40 -1.10 -14.27 16.29
CA TYR A 40 -0.80 -13.46 15.12
C TYR A 40 0.60 -13.74 14.57
N ARG A 41 1.59 -14.03 15.45
CA ARG A 41 2.93 -14.45 15.05
C ARG A 41 2.94 -15.79 14.32
N GLU A 42 2.10 -16.74 14.71
CA GLU A 42 1.92 -18.00 13.97
C GLU A 42 1.36 -17.78 12.55
N VAL A 43 0.55 -16.74 12.34
CA VAL A 43 -0.12 -16.46 11.04
C VAL A 43 0.70 -15.56 10.12
N ILE A 44 1.25 -14.46 10.64
CA ILE A 44 1.96 -13.45 9.85
C ILE A 44 3.48 -13.69 9.90
N GLY A 45 4.01 -14.33 10.94
CA GLY A 45 5.44 -14.48 11.15
C GLY A 45 6.18 -13.14 11.18
N ASP A 46 7.41 -13.14 10.68
CA ASP A 46 8.24 -11.95 10.52
C ASP A 46 8.04 -11.29 9.15
N SER A 47 6.84 -11.43 8.58
CA SER A 47 6.52 -10.88 7.28
C SER A 47 6.65 -9.36 7.26
N SER A 48 7.04 -8.89 6.08
CA SER A 48 7.22 -7.50 5.77
C SER A 48 6.06 -6.95 4.92
N GLY A 49 5.88 -5.63 4.89
CA GLY A 49 4.87 -5.00 4.06
C GLY A 49 4.31 -3.70 4.64
N ILE A 50 3.01 -3.49 4.47
CA ILE A 50 2.28 -2.30 4.93
C ILE A 50 1.32 -2.67 6.06
N TYR A 51 1.25 -1.84 7.09
CA TYR A 51 0.21 -1.89 8.11
C TYR A 51 -0.61 -0.61 8.10
N ALA A 52 -1.88 -0.73 8.47
CA ALA A 52 -2.82 0.38 8.59
C ALA A 52 -3.52 0.34 9.95
N LEU A 53 -3.43 1.42 10.71
CA LEU A 53 -4.14 1.62 11.97
C LEU A 53 -5.35 2.51 11.71
N TYR A 54 -6.49 2.15 12.26
CA TYR A 54 -7.75 2.86 12.09
C TYR A 54 -8.29 3.35 13.42
N LYS A 55 -9.00 4.47 13.40
CA LYS A 55 -9.89 4.88 14.48
C LYS A 55 -11.32 4.85 13.95
N ARG A 56 -12.14 3.98 14.49
CA ARG A 56 -13.48 3.67 13.97
C ARG A 56 -13.36 3.25 12.48
N LYS A 57 -14.03 3.98 11.59
CA LYS A 57 -14.00 3.73 10.14
C LYS A 57 -12.87 4.46 9.41
N LYS A 58 -12.18 5.42 10.05
CA LYS A 58 -11.19 6.29 9.38
C LYS A 58 -9.77 5.76 9.51
N LEU A 59 -8.98 5.87 8.44
CA LEU A 59 -7.55 5.60 8.48
C LEU A 59 -6.88 6.61 9.42
N TYR A 60 -6.21 6.10 10.46
CA TYR A 60 -5.52 6.93 11.44
C TYR A 60 -4.03 7.02 11.12
N TYR A 61 -3.40 5.90 10.76
CA TYR A 61 -1.98 5.84 10.47
C TYR A 61 -1.71 4.73 9.45
N VAL A 62 -0.77 4.94 8.53
CA VAL A 62 -0.23 3.91 7.64
C VAL A 62 1.29 3.88 7.75
N GLY A 63 1.90 2.71 7.63
CA GLY A 63 3.35 2.63 7.52
C GLY A 63 3.85 1.34 6.89
N ILE A 64 5.11 1.36 6.46
CA ILE A 64 5.85 0.16 6.07
C ILE A 64 6.64 -0.44 7.24
N ALA A 65 6.88 -1.75 7.20
CA ALA A 65 7.77 -2.44 8.13
C ALA A 65 8.42 -3.68 7.50
N GLN A 66 9.64 -4.00 7.93
CA GLN A 66 10.27 -5.30 7.68
C GLN A 66 9.67 -6.39 8.57
N ASN A 67 9.28 -6.03 9.80
CA ASN A 67 8.51 -6.90 10.70
C ASN A 67 7.19 -6.19 11.04
N LEU A 68 6.11 -6.61 10.38
CA LEU A 68 4.78 -6.03 10.55
C LEU A 68 4.28 -6.12 11.98
N LEU A 69 4.40 -7.30 12.60
CA LEU A 69 3.88 -7.55 13.94
C LEU A 69 4.64 -6.73 14.99
N GLY A 70 5.96 -6.77 14.99
CA GLY A 70 6.78 -6.01 15.93
C GLY A 70 6.53 -4.51 15.82
N ARG A 71 6.35 -4.00 14.59
CA ARG A 71 6.05 -2.58 14.38
C ARG A 71 4.68 -2.18 14.94
N VAL A 72 3.65 -3.00 14.74
CA VAL A 72 2.32 -2.72 15.29
C VAL A 72 2.29 -2.92 16.81
N GLU A 73 2.98 -3.93 17.35
CA GLU A 73 3.14 -4.12 18.78
C GLU A 73 3.73 -2.86 19.43
N HIS A 74 4.79 -2.28 18.84
CA HIS A 74 5.36 -1.02 19.31
C HIS A 74 4.31 0.12 19.36
N HIS A 75 3.38 0.17 18.40
CA HIS A 75 2.31 1.17 18.37
C HIS A 75 1.21 0.97 19.43
N THR A 76 1.22 -0.15 20.14
CA THR A 76 0.37 -0.35 21.34
C THR A 76 0.92 0.39 22.56
N ARG A 77 2.22 0.73 22.57
CA ARG A 77 2.92 1.34 23.71
C ARG A 77 3.45 2.75 23.43
N GLY A 78 3.78 3.08 22.19
CA GLY A 78 4.39 4.36 21.81
C GLY A 78 3.42 5.50 21.52
N LYS A 79 3.85 6.47 20.69
CA LYS A 79 3.10 7.70 20.34
C LYS A 79 1.69 7.50 19.76
N HIS A 80 1.40 6.30 19.26
CA HIS A 80 0.10 5.93 18.69
C HIS A 80 -0.82 5.19 19.66
N LYS A 81 -0.36 4.91 20.88
CA LYS A 81 -1.12 4.23 21.93
C LYS A 81 -2.50 4.87 22.10
N ASN A 82 -3.54 4.03 22.15
CA ASN A 82 -4.96 4.41 22.31
C ASN A 82 -5.56 5.31 21.20
N ARG A 83 -4.81 5.64 20.14
CA ARG A 83 -5.28 6.51 19.04
C ARG A 83 -5.91 5.75 17.87
N TRP A 84 -5.93 4.43 17.96
CA TRP A 84 -6.51 3.50 16.99
C TRP A 84 -7.26 2.37 17.72
N ASP A 85 -8.19 1.72 17.03
CA ASP A 85 -9.01 0.61 17.53
C ASP A 85 -9.06 -0.60 16.58
N LYS A 86 -8.60 -0.46 15.33
CA LYS A 86 -8.46 -1.55 14.38
C LYS A 86 -7.13 -1.52 13.63
N VAL A 87 -6.63 -2.69 13.24
CA VAL A 87 -5.41 -2.85 12.43
C VAL A 87 -5.69 -3.71 11.19
N SER A 88 -5.04 -3.35 10.08
CA SER A 88 -4.87 -4.20 8.90
C SER A 88 -3.39 -4.44 8.63
N PHE A 89 -3.07 -5.61 8.09
CA PHE A 89 -1.76 -6.04 7.63
C PHE A 89 -1.83 -6.45 6.16
N PHE A 90 -0.87 -6.01 5.36
CA PHE A 90 -0.72 -6.38 3.95
C PHE A 90 0.71 -6.84 3.73
N VAL A 91 0.91 -8.14 3.57
CA VAL A 91 2.23 -8.76 3.38
C VAL A 91 2.68 -8.51 1.94
N ILE A 92 3.86 -7.90 1.78
CA ILE A 92 4.44 -7.54 0.50
C ILE A 92 5.87 -8.06 0.40
N ASP A 93 6.08 -9.01 -0.50
CA ASP A 93 7.35 -9.70 -0.72
C ASP A 93 8.41 -8.82 -1.41
N LYS A 94 7.97 -7.82 -2.18
CA LYS A 94 8.85 -6.94 -2.96
C LYS A 94 8.90 -5.53 -2.38
N HIS A 95 9.93 -5.28 -1.57
CA HIS A 95 10.15 -3.97 -0.94
C HIS A 95 10.42 -2.80 -1.89
N ARG A 96 10.83 -3.09 -3.14
CA ARG A 96 11.24 -2.06 -4.11
C ARG A 96 10.19 -0.98 -4.35
N TYR A 97 8.90 -1.28 -4.15
CA TYR A 97 7.81 -0.32 -4.35
C TYR A 97 7.07 0.06 -3.07
N SER A 98 7.44 -0.49 -1.90
CA SER A 98 6.66 -0.27 -0.66
C SER A 98 6.62 1.21 -0.24
N LYS A 99 7.71 1.96 -0.46
CA LYS A 99 7.77 3.40 -0.16
C LYS A 99 6.88 4.24 -1.07
N ASP A 100 6.81 3.88 -2.36
CA ASP A 100 5.95 4.58 -3.31
C ASP A 100 4.48 4.32 -2.98
N ILE A 101 4.14 3.06 -2.68
CA ILE A 101 2.78 2.68 -2.27
C ILE A 101 2.39 3.42 -0.97
N GLU A 102 3.27 3.46 0.03
CA GLU A 102 3.05 4.24 1.25
C GLU A 102 2.82 5.72 0.94
N THR A 103 3.66 6.32 0.09
CA THR A 103 3.54 7.74 -0.29
C THR A 103 2.25 8.03 -1.05
N ILE A 104 1.82 7.13 -1.94
CA ILE A 104 0.51 7.21 -2.62
C ILE A 104 -0.62 7.22 -1.59
N ILE A 105 -0.62 6.26 -0.65
CA ILE A 105 -1.67 6.17 0.39
C ILE A 105 -1.68 7.43 1.27
N LEU A 106 -0.50 7.92 1.67
CA LEU A 106 -0.39 9.14 2.48
C LEU A 106 -0.99 10.37 1.79
N ARG A 107 -0.75 10.53 0.49
CA ARG A 107 -1.25 11.67 -0.29
C ARG A 107 -2.73 11.60 -0.60
N ILE A 108 -3.30 10.40 -0.73
CA ILE A 108 -4.73 10.22 -0.99
C ILE A 108 -5.53 10.33 0.31
N ALA A 109 -5.11 9.61 1.35
CA ALA A 109 -5.92 9.43 2.56
C ALA A 109 -5.65 10.47 3.65
N GLU A 110 -4.52 11.18 3.58
CA GLU A 110 -4.06 12.19 4.55
C GLU A 110 -4.32 11.79 6.02
N PRO A 111 -3.85 10.61 6.46
CA PRO A 111 -4.15 10.11 7.79
C PRO A 111 -3.57 11.01 8.87
N ARG A 112 -4.42 11.52 9.76
CA ARG A 112 -4.06 12.47 10.85
C ARG A 112 -2.92 12.02 11.77
N GLY A 113 -2.62 10.73 11.83
CA GLY A 113 -1.54 10.17 12.64
C GLY A 113 -0.17 10.21 11.96
N ASN A 114 -0.11 10.37 10.65
CA ASN A 114 1.15 10.52 9.91
C ASN A 114 1.56 11.99 9.88
N GLY A 115 2.78 12.28 10.34
CA GLY A 115 3.32 13.65 10.37
C GLY A 115 3.92 14.13 9.04
N THR A 116 3.90 13.29 8.00
CA THR A 116 4.44 13.60 6.68
C THR A 116 3.52 13.05 5.60
N ARG A 117 3.45 13.72 4.45
CA ARG A 117 2.76 13.25 3.24
C ARG A 117 3.65 12.35 2.37
N GLY A 118 4.91 12.16 2.75
CA GLY A 118 5.90 11.50 1.91
C GLY A 118 6.31 12.35 0.70
N LYS A 119 7.40 11.95 0.06
CA LYS A 119 7.97 12.63 -1.12
C LYS A 119 8.16 11.60 -2.21
N PHE A 120 7.69 11.91 -3.41
CA PHE A 120 8.13 11.19 -4.61
C PHE A 120 9.42 11.81 -5.12
N GLU A 121 10.19 11.03 -5.87
CA GLU A 121 11.22 11.60 -6.73
C GLU A 121 10.60 12.60 -7.72
N LYS A 122 11.37 13.62 -8.05
CA LYS A 122 10.91 14.72 -8.92
C LYS A 122 10.84 14.24 -10.36
N HIS A 123 9.67 13.74 -10.75
CA HIS A 123 9.33 13.39 -12.13
C HIS A 123 8.22 14.33 -12.61
N TYR A 124 8.60 15.52 -13.10
CA TYR A 124 7.66 16.58 -13.48
C TYR A 124 7.08 16.44 -14.89
N GLU A 125 7.44 15.39 -15.62
CA GLU A 125 7.08 15.22 -17.03
C GLU A 125 5.58 15.38 -17.29
N LEU A 126 4.73 14.85 -16.40
CA LEU A 126 3.27 14.97 -16.53
C LEU A 126 2.79 16.40 -16.28
N GLN A 127 3.33 17.08 -15.27
CA GLN A 127 3.02 18.48 -14.99
C GLN A 127 3.49 19.38 -16.14
N ASP A 128 4.69 19.14 -16.67
CA ASP A 128 5.27 19.92 -17.76
C ASP A 128 4.45 19.77 -19.05
N LYS A 129 4.04 18.53 -19.37
CA LYS A 129 3.11 18.25 -20.48
C LYS A 129 1.78 18.98 -20.29
N LEU A 130 1.20 18.95 -19.10
CA LEU A 130 -0.06 19.65 -18.82
C LEU A 130 0.10 21.17 -18.92
N HIS A 131 1.17 21.74 -18.37
CA HIS A 131 1.46 23.17 -18.48
C HIS A 131 1.66 23.62 -19.93
N LYS A 132 2.26 22.77 -20.77
CA LYS A 132 2.36 23.03 -22.21
C LYS A 132 0.98 23.12 -22.86
N ILE A 133 0.11 22.12 -22.63
CA ILE A 133 -1.26 22.10 -23.16
C ILE A 133 -2.05 23.34 -22.70
N GLN A 134 -1.93 23.71 -21.42
CA GLN A 134 -2.61 24.89 -20.87
C GLN A 134 -2.16 26.21 -21.50
N ARG A 135 -0.88 26.34 -21.85
CA ARG A 135 -0.36 27.52 -22.56
C ARG A 135 -0.95 27.61 -23.97
N GLU A 136 -0.92 26.50 -24.71
CA GLU A 136 -1.48 26.42 -26.07
C GLU A 136 -2.98 26.77 -26.09
N MET A 137 -3.76 26.28 -25.12
CA MET A 137 -5.18 26.63 -24.98
C MET A 137 -5.40 28.12 -24.69
N LYS A 138 -4.60 28.72 -23.80
CA LYS A 138 -4.71 30.16 -23.49
C LYS A 138 -4.44 31.02 -24.72
N ASP A 139 -3.47 30.63 -25.53
CA ASP A 139 -3.13 31.36 -26.75
C ASP A 139 -4.22 31.24 -27.81
N LEU A 140 -4.91 30.08 -27.88
CA LEU A 140 -6.07 29.89 -28.76
C LEU A 140 -7.24 30.78 -28.34
N ILE A 141 -7.56 30.83 -27.04
CA ILE A 141 -8.66 31.65 -26.50
C ILE A 141 -8.43 33.14 -26.76
N LYS A 142 -7.18 33.62 -26.71
CA LYS A 142 -6.84 35.03 -26.99
C LYS A 142 -6.98 35.43 -28.46
N ARG A 143 -7.12 34.47 -29.38
CA ARG A 143 -7.23 34.70 -30.83
C ARG A 143 -8.68 34.71 -31.32
N ILE A 144 -9.65 34.43 -30.44
CA ILE A 144 -11.10 34.52 -30.67
C ILE A 144 -11.58 35.82 -30.04
#